data_AF-A0A956N260-F1
#
_entry.id   AF-A0A956N260-F1
#
_cell.length_a   1.000
_cell.length_b   1.000
_cell.length_c   1.000
_cell.angle_alpha   90.00
_cell.angle_beta   90.00
_cell.angle_gamma   90.00
#
_symmetry.space_group_name_H-M   'P 1'
#
loop_
_entity.id
_entity.type
_entity.pdbx_description
1 polymer ?
#
loop_
_entity_poly.entity_id
_entity_poly.type
_entity_poly.pdbx_seq_one_letter_code
_entity_poly.pdbx_strand_id
1 'polypeptide(L)'
;QDAITRWQTEEQTVRMIEKCRSLGLDSLNIDLIYGLPKQTPDAFVKNLDRVISLRPNRVAVYSYAHVPWMKANQRKTVEAMLPKADVKLRLFAETRARFVDAGYEPIGMDHFALPDDELAVAA
;
A
#
# COMPACT_ATOMS: atom_id res chain seq x y z
N GLN A 1 -10.57 -6.61 -5.65
CA GLN A 1 -9.97 -7.72 -4.89
C GLN A 1 -10.15 -9.07 -5.60
N ASP A 2 -11.28 -9.33 -6.25
CA ASP A 2 -11.52 -10.59 -7.00
C ASP A 2 -10.44 -10.91 -8.03
N ALA A 3 -9.96 -9.90 -8.76
CA ALA A 3 -8.91 -10.07 -9.78
C ALA A 3 -7.57 -10.58 -9.22
N ILE A 4 -7.38 -10.56 -7.90
CA ILE A 4 -6.18 -11.05 -7.20
C ILE A 4 -6.51 -12.11 -6.14
N THR A 5 -7.74 -12.62 -6.11
CA THR A 5 -8.21 -13.67 -5.18
C THR A 5 -7.88 -13.39 -3.70
N ARG A 6 -7.99 -12.13 -3.27
CA ARG A 6 -7.75 -11.72 -1.87
C ARG A 6 -9.00 -11.04 -1.33
N TRP A 7 -9.87 -11.80 -0.69
CA TRP A 7 -11.12 -11.29 -0.11
C TRP A 7 -10.88 -10.82 1.33
N GLN A 8 -10.78 -9.50 1.51
CA GLN A 8 -10.59 -8.85 2.79
C GLN A 8 -11.30 -7.50 2.76
N THR A 9 -12.28 -7.29 3.63
CA THR A 9 -12.97 -6.00 3.70
C THR A 9 -12.14 -4.96 4.45
N GLU A 10 -12.47 -3.69 4.24
CA GLU A 10 -11.85 -2.59 5.00
C GLU A 10 -12.12 -2.76 6.50
N GLU A 11 -13.34 -3.11 6.88
CA GLU A 11 -13.75 -3.28 8.28
C GLU A 11 -12.97 -4.38 8.98
N GLN A 12 -12.63 -5.46 8.27
CA GLN A 12 -11.75 -6.50 8.83
C GLN A 12 -10.36 -5.95 9.14
N THR A 13 -9.83 -5.09 8.29
CA THR A 13 -8.52 -4.45 8.45
C THR A 13 -8.54 -3.46 9.61
N VAL A 14 -9.56 -2.60 9.67
CA VAL A 14 -9.74 -1.62 10.75
C VAL A 14 -9.87 -2.31 12.11
N ARG A 15 -10.75 -3.32 12.22
CA ARG A 15 -10.90 -4.09 13.48
C ARG A 15 -9.60 -4.73 13.93
N MET A 16 -8.77 -5.22 13.00
CA MET A 16 -7.48 -5.78 13.35
C MET A 16 -6.53 -4.72 13.90
N ILE A 17 -6.44 -3.56 13.25
CA ILE A 17 -5.61 -2.43 13.70
C ILE A 17 -6.04 -1.97 15.10
N GLU A 18 -7.33 -1.77 15.32
CA GLU A 18 -7.89 -1.40 16.62
C GLU A 18 -7.56 -2.44 17.69
N LYS A 19 -7.67 -3.73 17.34
CA LYS A 19 -7.34 -4.82 18.26
C LYS A 19 -5.86 -4.82 18.62
N CYS A 20 -4.95 -4.64 17.66
CA CYS A 20 -3.52 -4.53 17.92
C CYS A 20 -3.21 -3.37 18.88
N ARG A 21 -3.76 -2.18 18.61
CA ARG A 21 -3.61 -1.00 19.50
C ARG A 21 -4.14 -1.27 20.91
N SER A 22 -5.29 -1.93 21.04
CA SER A 22 -5.85 -2.29 22.36
C SER A 22 -4.96 -3.23 23.19
N LEU A 23 -4.02 -3.92 22.53
CA LEU A 23 -3.06 -4.82 23.15
C LEU A 23 -1.67 -4.16 23.37
N GLY A 24 -1.53 -2.87 23.07
CA GLY A 24 -0.26 -2.14 23.15
C GLY A 24 0.71 -2.43 21.99
N LEU A 25 0.22 -3.02 20.90
CA LEU A 25 0.99 -3.19 19.66
C LEU A 25 0.82 -1.94 18.80
N ASP A 26 1.57 -0.89 19.14
CA ASP A 26 1.37 0.44 18.56
C ASP A 26 2.14 0.66 17.27
N SER A 27 3.36 0.10 17.11
CA SER A 27 4.15 0.27 15.89
C SER A 27 3.66 -0.66 14.77
N LEU A 28 2.71 -0.16 13.99
CA LEU A 28 2.05 -0.92 12.92
C LEU A 28 2.58 -0.55 11.54
N ASN A 29 2.77 -1.58 10.71
CA ASN A 29 3.06 -1.43 9.28
C ASN A 29 1.86 -1.87 8.43
N ILE A 30 1.57 -1.12 7.36
CA ILE A 30 0.60 -1.52 6.32
C ILE A 30 1.31 -1.65 4.97
N ASP A 31 1.16 -2.81 4.36
CA ASP A 31 1.66 -3.07 3.00
C ASP A 31 0.57 -2.80 1.96
N LEU A 32 0.92 -1.97 0.98
CA LEU A 32 0.11 -1.67 -0.19
C LEU A 32 0.83 -2.12 -1.46
N ILE A 33 0.04 -2.41 -2.49
CA ILE A 33 0.58 -2.76 -3.81
C ILE A 33 -0.09 -1.86 -4.85
N TYR A 34 0.71 -1.15 -5.63
CA TYR A 34 0.26 -0.39 -6.80
C TYR A 34 0.57 -1.14 -8.09
N GLY A 35 -0.18 -0.87 -9.15
CA GLY A 35 -0.04 -1.58 -10.42
C GLY A 35 -0.77 -2.93 -10.46
N LEU A 36 -1.68 -3.20 -9.53
CA LEU A 36 -2.54 -4.39 -9.58
C LEU A 36 -3.57 -4.30 -10.71
N PRO A 37 -4.12 -5.44 -11.16
CA PRO A 37 -5.14 -5.45 -12.21
C PRO A 37 -6.34 -4.56 -11.88
N LYS A 38 -6.79 -3.78 -12.88
CA LYS A 38 -7.93 -2.85 -12.79
C LYS A 38 -7.75 -1.67 -11.83
N GLN A 39 -6.55 -1.43 -11.27
CA GLN A 39 -6.31 -0.22 -10.50
C GLN A 39 -6.28 1.02 -11.40
N THR A 40 -6.89 2.10 -10.93
CA THR A 40 -6.83 3.44 -11.53
C THR A 40 -6.23 4.42 -10.54
N PRO A 41 -5.61 5.53 -11.00
CA PRO A 41 -5.09 6.58 -10.11
C PRO A 41 -6.10 7.07 -9.10
N ASP A 42 -7.31 7.45 -9.54
CA ASP A 42 -8.33 8.03 -8.66
C ASP A 42 -8.79 7.05 -7.56
N ALA A 43 -8.97 5.77 -7.91
CA ALA A 43 -9.37 4.76 -6.94
C ALA A 43 -8.23 4.44 -5.96
N PHE A 44 -6.99 4.42 -6.45
CA PHE A 44 -5.83 4.16 -5.61
C PHE A 44 -5.56 5.32 -4.64
N VAL A 45 -5.72 6.57 -5.10
CA VAL A 45 -5.62 7.76 -4.25
C VAL A 45 -6.62 7.73 -3.09
N LYS A 46 -7.89 7.37 -3.36
CA LYS A 46 -8.88 7.18 -2.29
C LYS A 46 -8.46 6.11 -1.26
N ASN A 47 -7.80 5.05 -1.72
CA ASN A 47 -7.27 4.01 -0.83
C ASN A 47 -6.10 4.54 0.01
N LEU A 48 -5.19 5.32 -0.58
CA LEU A 48 -4.11 5.98 0.16
C LEU A 48 -4.66 6.87 1.28
N ASP A 49 -5.66 7.71 0.98
CA ASP A 49 -6.30 8.58 1.97
C ASP A 49 -6.92 7.77 3.12
N ARG A 50 -7.49 6.61 2.79
CA ARG A 50 -8.04 5.72 3.80
C ARG A 50 -6.96 5.14 4.70
N VAL A 51 -5.86 4.66 4.13
CA VAL A 51 -4.71 4.16 4.90
C VAL A 51 -4.10 5.25 5.77
N ILE A 52 -3.92 6.46 5.23
CA ILE A 52 -3.43 7.62 5.97
C ILE A 52 -4.33 7.92 7.17
N SER A 53 -5.66 7.85 7.01
CA SER A 53 -6.62 8.07 8.10
C SER A 53 -6.51 7.06 9.24
N LEU A 54 -6.02 5.84 8.96
CA LEU A 54 -5.75 4.83 9.98
C LEU A 54 -4.46 5.10 10.75
N ARG A 55 -3.60 5.99 10.24
CA ARG A 55 -2.35 6.45 10.85
C ARG A 55 -1.42 5.31 11.30
N PRO A 56 -1.07 4.33 10.44
CA PRO A 56 -0.02 3.38 10.77
C PRO A 56 1.32 4.09 10.99
N ASN A 57 2.23 3.51 11.75
CA ASN A 57 3.57 4.08 11.96
C ASN A 57 4.43 3.93 10.73
N ARG A 58 4.20 2.86 9.97
CA ARG A 58 4.96 2.51 8.77
C ARG A 58 4.01 2.12 7.63
N VAL A 59 4.42 2.46 6.42
CA VAL A 59 3.75 2.03 5.20
C VAL A 59 4.79 1.63 4.17
N ALA A 60 4.62 0.46 3.57
CA ALA A 60 5.39 0.03 2.41
C ALA A 60 4.47 -0.09 1.19
N VAL A 61 4.83 0.54 0.06
CA VAL A 61 3.97 0.65 -1.12
C VAL A 61 4.65 0.09 -2.36
N TYR A 62 4.56 -1.22 -2.53
CA TYR A 62 5.30 -1.97 -3.53
C TYR A 62 4.70 -1.86 -4.94
N SER A 63 5.57 -1.83 -5.94
CA SER A 63 5.18 -2.06 -7.33
C SER A 63 4.80 -3.53 -7.55
N TYR A 64 3.62 -3.79 -8.11
CA TYR A 64 3.26 -5.12 -8.57
C TYR A 64 4.22 -5.59 -9.67
N ALA A 65 4.89 -6.71 -9.41
CA ALA A 65 5.69 -7.46 -10.38
C ALA A 65 4.88 -8.63 -10.93
N HIS A 66 4.61 -8.60 -12.24
CA HIS A 66 3.92 -9.69 -12.94
C HIS A 66 4.94 -10.72 -13.43
N VAL A 67 4.99 -11.86 -12.74
CA VAL A 67 5.94 -12.97 -12.90
C VAL A 67 5.20 -14.33 -12.89
N PRO A 68 4.22 -14.58 -13.79
CA PRO A 68 3.37 -15.77 -13.77
C PRO A 68 4.13 -17.10 -13.98
N TRP A 69 5.36 -17.03 -14.52
CA TRP A 69 6.29 -18.16 -14.61
C TRP A 69 6.78 -18.63 -13.24
N MET A 70 6.89 -17.72 -12.27
CA MET A 70 7.34 -18.00 -10.90
C MET A 70 6.20 -18.05 -9.90
N LYS A 71 5.15 -17.23 -10.06
CA LYS A 71 4.03 -17.11 -9.12
C LYS A 71 2.73 -17.61 -9.75
N ALA A 72 2.37 -18.85 -9.44
CA ALA A 72 1.24 -19.55 -10.07
C ALA A 72 -0.11 -18.84 -9.92
N ASN A 73 -0.33 -18.12 -8.82
CA ASN A 73 -1.56 -17.35 -8.58
C ASN A 73 -1.75 -16.20 -9.58
N GLN A 74 -0.66 -15.72 -10.21
CA GLN A 74 -0.73 -14.65 -11.22
C GLN A 74 -1.12 -15.16 -12.61
N ARG A 75 -1.11 -16.48 -12.86
CA ARG A 75 -1.43 -17.05 -14.19
C ARG A 75 -2.86 -16.79 -14.65
N LYS A 76 -3.77 -16.53 -13.71
CA LYS A 76 -5.17 -16.19 -14.00
C LYS A 76 -5.37 -14.69 -14.28
N THR A 77 -4.34 -13.87 -14.11
CA THR A 77 -4.39 -12.44 -14.37
C THR A 77 -4.36 -12.20 -15.89
N VAL A 78 -5.33 -11.44 -16.40
CA VAL A 78 -5.33 -10.98 -17.79
C VAL A 78 -4.38 -9.81 -17.90
N GLU A 79 -3.29 -9.93 -18.67
CA GLU A 79 -2.25 -8.90 -18.79
C GLU A 79 -2.81 -7.55 -19.26
N ALA A 80 -3.82 -7.54 -20.13
CA ALA A 80 -4.48 -6.32 -20.59
C ALA A 80 -5.20 -5.54 -19.46
N MET A 81 -5.41 -6.15 -18.29
CA MET A 81 -5.95 -5.47 -17.11
C MET A 81 -4.87 -4.82 -16.25
N LEU A 82 -3.60 -5.03 -16.55
CA LEU A 82 -2.49 -4.40 -15.83
C LEU A 82 -2.34 -2.94 -16.24
N PRO A 83 -2.11 -2.02 -15.29
CA PRO A 83 -1.78 -0.64 -15.61
C PRO A 83 -0.49 -0.55 -16.43
N LYS A 84 -0.50 0.33 -17.44
CA LYS A 84 0.68 0.68 -18.23
C LYS A 84 1.76 1.35 -17.37
N ALA A 85 2.99 1.41 -17.88
CA ALA A 85 4.14 1.93 -17.14
C ALA A 85 3.99 3.40 -16.71
N ASP A 86 3.43 4.24 -17.56
CA ASP A 86 3.10 5.65 -17.28
C ASP A 86 2.08 5.77 -16.13
N VAL A 87 1.06 4.92 -16.12
CA VAL A 87 0.08 4.86 -15.03
C VAL A 87 0.76 4.41 -13.74
N LYS A 88 1.63 3.39 -13.78
CA LYS A 88 2.38 2.94 -12.60
C LYS A 88 3.28 4.06 -12.04
N LEU A 89 3.95 4.82 -12.89
CA LEU A 89 4.76 5.96 -12.47
C LEU A 89 3.91 7.05 -11.81
N ARG A 90 2.72 7.33 -12.35
CA ARG A 90 1.79 8.27 -11.74
C ARG A 90 1.30 7.79 -10.37
N LEU A 91 0.94 6.51 -10.24
CA LEU A 91 0.55 5.91 -8.95
C LEU A 91 1.66 6.08 -7.90
N PHE A 92 2.91 5.83 -8.29
CA PHE A 92 4.06 6.03 -7.42
C PHE A 92 4.24 7.50 -6.97
N ALA A 93 4.16 8.43 -7.92
CA ALA A 93 4.30 9.86 -7.61
C ALA A 93 3.20 10.35 -6.65
N GLU A 94 1.94 9.94 -6.88
CA GLU A 94 0.81 10.26 -6.01
C GLU A 94 0.98 9.65 -4.61
N THR A 95 1.44 8.39 -4.51
CA THR A 95 1.78 7.77 -3.22
C THR A 95 2.77 8.61 -2.44
N ARG A 96 3.89 8.96 -3.07
CA ARG A 96 4.95 9.71 -2.40
C ARG A 96 4.45 11.06 -1.93
N ALA A 97 3.75 11.81 -2.79
CA ALA A 97 3.21 13.12 -2.44
C ALA A 97 2.24 13.03 -1.25
N ARG A 98 1.27 12.11 -1.30
CA ARG A 98 0.24 11.95 -0.26
C ARG A 98 0.81 11.60 1.11
N PHE A 99 1.76 10.66 1.18
CA PHE A 99 2.35 10.28 2.47
C PHE A 99 3.23 11.39 3.04
N VAL A 100 4.01 12.09 2.21
CA VAL A 100 4.80 13.25 2.65
C VAL A 100 3.89 14.37 3.15
N ASP A 101 2.82 14.71 2.42
CA ASP A 101 1.86 15.74 2.82
C ASP A 101 1.12 15.36 4.12
N ALA A 102 0.96 14.06 4.38
CA ALA A 102 0.42 13.53 5.63
C ALA A 102 1.45 13.45 6.78
N GLY A 103 2.67 13.95 6.58
CA GLY A 103 3.71 13.99 7.60
C GLY A 103 4.42 12.67 7.84
N TYR A 104 4.49 11.80 6.83
CA TYR A 104 5.40 10.65 6.84
C TYR A 104 6.73 11.02 6.18
N GLU A 105 7.81 10.44 6.68
CA GLU A 105 9.15 10.55 6.15
C GLU A 105 9.45 9.39 5.18
N PRO A 106 9.96 9.67 3.97
CA PRO A 106 10.39 8.63 3.04
C PRO A 106 11.72 8.04 3.51
N ILE A 107 11.70 6.77 3.92
CA ILE A 107 12.89 6.03 4.41
C ILE A 107 13.61 5.33 3.25
N GLY A 108 12.87 5.02 2.18
CA GLY A 108 13.39 4.40 0.99
C GLY A 108 12.56 4.78 -0.23
N MET A 109 12.73 4.03 -1.32
CA MET A 109 11.97 4.30 -2.54
C MET A 109 10.46 4.18 -2.32
N ASP A 110 10.02 3.15 -1.60
CA ASP A 110 8.63 2.74 -1.41
C ASP A 110 8.22 2.62 0.06
N HIS A 111 9.09 3.01 0.99
CA HIS A 111 8.86 2.92 2.44
C HIS A 111 8.72 4.31 3.06
N PHE A 112 7.70 4.44 3.91
CA PHE A 112 7.33 5.67 4.61
C PHE A 112 7.11 5.37 6.10
N ALA A 113 7.57 6.26 6.97
CA ALA A 113 7.41 6.11 8.42
C ALA A 113 7.01 7.44 9.08
N LEU A 114 6.33 7.40 10.22
CA LEU A 114 6.13 8.61 11.02
C LEU A 114 7.46 9.07 11.62
N PRO A 115 7.66 10.39 11.88
CA PRO A 115 8.93 10.91 12.38
C PRO A 115 9.39 10.33 13.71
N ASP A 116 8.45 9.83 14.52
CA ASP A 116 8.68 9.21 15.82
C ASP A 116 8.90 7.68 15.75
N ASP A 117 8.77 7.06 14.57
CA ASP A 117 9.07 5.63 14.39
C ASP A 117 10.59 5.41 14.34
N GLU A 118 11.05 4.31 14.95
CA GLU A 118 12.47 3.96 15.04
C GLU A 118 13.16 3.90 13.67
N LEU A 119 12.45 3.51 12.60
CA LEU A 119 13.02 3.51 11.25
C LEU A 119 13.25 4.91 10.69
N ALA A 120 12.42 5.89 11.05
CA ALA A 120 12.62 7.29 10.66
C ALA A 120 13.79 7.90 11.43
N VAL A 121 13.85 7.64 12.73
CA VAL A 121 14.93 8.13 13.59
C VAL A 121 16.31 7.60 13.18
N ALA A 122 16.38 6.40 12.59
CA ALA A 122 17.61 5.75 12.18
C ALA A 122 18.08 6.05 10.73
N ALA A 123 17.27 6.72 9.92
CA ALA A 123 17.53 7.01 8.49
C ALA A 123 18.39 8.27 8.29
#